data_AF-A0A961W337-F1
#
_entry.id   AF-A0A961W337-F1
#
_cell.length_a   1.000
_cell.length_b   1.000
_cell.length_c   1.000
_cell.angle_alpha   90.00
_cell.angle_beta   90.00
_cell.angle_gamma   90.00
#
_symmetry.space_group_name_H-M   'P 1'
#
loop_
_entity.id
_entity.type
_entity.pdbx_description
1 polymer ?
#
loop_
_entity_poly.entity_id
_entity_poly.type
_entity_poly.pdbx_seq_one_letter_code
_entity_poly.pdbx_strand_id
1 'polypeptide(L)'
;MSDANRLGGIGSTPSFRLLATAFKDWRTRFETFYARPPHPAFISVEGVGRLRQDLPPNAHPITLPKMAIDDLVVFAEGIRNQAGAGAKNGQGAEGRP
;
A
#
# COMPACT_ATOMS: atom_id res chain seq x y z
N MET A 1 -12.33 17.10 -20.28
CA MET A 1 -11.09 16.30 -20.42
C MET A 1 -11.08 15.28 -19.30
N SER A 2 -11.02 14.02 -19.70
CA SER A 2 -11.55 12.86 -18.98
C SER A 2 -10.65 12.37 -17.85
N ASP A 3 -11.30 11.75 -16.86
CA ASP A 3 -10.84 10.98 -15.69
C ASP A 3 -9.45 10.34 -15.81
N ALA A 4 -8.39 11.15 -15.75
CA ALA A 4 -7.02 10.69 -15.84
C ALA A 4 -6.63 10.00 -14.52
N ASN A 5 -6.93 8.70 -14.46
CA ASN A 5 -6.24 7.73 -13.61
C ASN A 5 -6.43 7.91 -12.08
N ARG A 6 -7.66 8.22 -11.63
CA ARG A 6 -7.99 8.35 -10.19
C ARG A 6 -7.69 7.09 -9.36
N LEU A 7 -7.60 5.92 -10.00
CA LEU A 7 -7.27 4.61 -9.40
C LEU A 7 -5.90 4.05 -9.81
N GLY A 8 -5.08 4.84 -10.51
CA GLY A 8 -3.93 4.40 -11.28
C GLY A 8 -2.95 3.43 -10.65
N GLY A 9 -3.25 2.15 -10.81
CA GLY A 9 -2.24 1.11 -10.99
C GLY A 9 -1.98 0.94 -12.49
N ILE A 10 -0.71 0.79 -12.85
CA ILE A 10 -0.30 0.27 -14.16
C ILE A 10 -0.69 -1.21 -14.22
N GLY A 11 -1.83 -1.55 -14.84
CA GLY A 11 -2.30 -2.94 -14.98
C GLY A 11 -2.93 -3.55 -13.71
N SER A 12 -3.11 -4.88 -13.71
CA SER A 12 -3.84 -5.70 -12.72
C SER A 12 -3.28 -5.68 -11.27
N THR A 13 -2.36 -4.78 -10.95
CA THR A 13 -1.81 -4.62 -9.60
C THR A 13 -2.65 -3.58 -8.85
N PRO A 14 -3.27 -3.94 -7.71
CA PRO A 14 -4.02 -2.98 -6.92
C PRO A 14 -3.08 -1.86 -6.44
N SER A 15 -3.45 -0.61 -6.74
CA SER A 15 -2.69 0.56 -6.29
C SER A 15 -2.73 0.67 -4.76
N PHE A 16 -1.73 1.31 -4.15
CA PHE A 16 -1.69 1.50 -2.68
C PHE A 16 -2.95 2.22 -2.18
N ARG A 17 -3.53 3.11 -3.00
CA ARG A 17 -4.82 3.75 -2.72
C ARG A 17 -5.94 2.74 -2.57
N LEU A 18 -6.07 1.80 -3.50
CA LEU A 18 -7.09 0.75 -3.42
C LEU A 18 -6.85 -0.15 -2.19
N LEU A 19 -5.61 -0.55 -1.93
CA LEU A 19 -5.24 -1.35 -0.75
C LEU A 19 -5.59 -0.65 0.56
N ALA A 20 -5.28 0.64 0.70
CA ALA A 20 -5.50 1.42 1.92
C ALA A 20 -6.97 1.80 2.17
N THR A 21 -7.80 1.90 1.13
CA THR A 21 -9.19 2.38 1.27
C THR A 21 -10.24 1.28 1.17
N ALA A 22 -10.04 0.25 0.35
CA ALA A 22 -11.07 -0.77 0.10
C ALA A 22 -11.03 -1.94 1.09
N PHE A 23 -9.86 -2.25 1.67
CA PHE A 23 -9.69 -3.39 2.56
C PHE A 23 -9.82 -2.99 4.03
N LYS A 24 -10.58 -3.76 4.81
CA LYS A 24 -10.73 -3.54 6.25
C LYS A 24 -9.44 -3.84 7.01
N ASP A 25 -8.70 -4.85 6.56
CA ASP A 25 -7.44 -5.34 7.12
C ASP A 25 -6.21 -4.66 6.49
N TRP A 26 -6.39 -3.49 5.85
CA TRP A 26 -5.31 -2.78 5.14
C TRP A 26 -4.07 -2.63 6.01
N ARG A 27 -4.24 -2.20 7.27
CA ARG A 27 -3.12 -1.93 8.20
C ARG A 27 -2.26 -3.17 8.38
N THR A 28 -2.87 -4.29 8.75
CA THR A 28 -2.18 -5.56 8.93
C THR A 28 -1.50 -6.03 7.65
N ARG A 29 -2.09 -5.78 6.47
CA ARG A 29 -1.44 -6.10 5.18
C ARG A 29 -0.15 -5.31 4.96
N PHE A 30 -0.13 -4.01 5.27
CA PHE A 30 1.09 -3.19 5.17
C PHE A 30 2.10 -3.54 6.27
N GLU A 31 1.67 -3.81 7.50
CA GLU A 31 2.57 -4.20 8.61
C GLU A 31 3.26 -5.55 8.39
N THR A 32 2.63 -6.47 7.66
CA THR A 32 3.12 -7.86 7.50
C THR A 32 3.49 -8.21 6.06
N PHE A 33 3.60 -7.21 5.16
CA PHE A 33 3.74 -7.46 3.73
C PHE A 33 4.98 -8.31 3.39
N TYR A 34 6.11 -8.04 4.05
CA TYR A 34 7.39 -8.72 3.85
C TYR A 34 7.31 -10.23 4.13
N ALA A 35 6.36 -10.68 4.97
CA ALA A 35 6.15 -12.08 5.31
C ALA A 35 5.15 -12.78 4.38
N ARG A 36 4.42 -12.04 3.52
CA ARG A 36 3.37 -12.59 2.66
C ARG A 36 3.90 -12.87 1.26
N PRO A 37 3.63 -14.04 0.66
CA PRO A 37 4.03 -14.31 -0.73
C PRO A 37 3.56 -13.21 -1.70
N PRO A 38 4.39 -12.83 -2.69
CA PRO A 38 5.72 -13.36 -3.01
C PRO A 38 6.89 -12.68 -2.25
N HIS A 39 6.62 -11.75 -1.34
CA HIS A 39 7.64 -10.86 -0.76
C HIS A 39 8.81 -11.53 -0.02
N PRO A 40 8.65 -12.66 0.71
CA PRO A 40 9.79 -13.32 1.37
C PRO A 40 10.91 -13.79 0.43
N ALA A 41 10.63 -13.88 -0.87
CA ALA A 41 11.66 -14.20 -1.88
C ALA A 41 12.53 -13.00 -2.26
N PHE A 42 12.08 -11.77 -1.97
CA PHE A 42 12.71 -10.55 -2.44
C PHE A 42 13.01 -9.55 -1.32
N ILE A 43 12.38 -9.68 -0.15
CA ILE A 43 12.41 -8.69 0.90
C ILE A 43 12.71 -9.36 2.24
N SER A 44 13.69 -8.81 2.94
CA SER A 44 13.96 -9.08 4.35
C SER A 44 13.86 -7.78 5.16
N VAL A 45 13.57 -7.92 6.45
CA VAL A 45 13.54 -6.80 7.40
C VAL A 45 14.58 -7.06 8.47
N GLU A 46 15.44 -6.06 8.73
CA GLU A 46 16.49 -6.16 9.75
C GLU A 46 15.93 -6.60 11.11
N GLY A 47 16.51 -7.65 11.67
CA GLY A 47 16.12 -8.19 12.98
C GLY A 47 14.78 -8.91 13.04
N VAL A 48 14.04 -9.04 11.93
CA VAL A 48 12.70 -9.65 11.91
C VAL A 48 12.54 -10.69 10.80
N GLY A 49 12.87 -10.32 9.55
CA GLY A 49 12.68 -11.17 8.38
C GLY A 49 13.83 -12.14 8.16
N ARG A 50 13.52 -13.38 7.79
CA ARG A 50 14.48 -14.29 7.16
C ARG A 50 14.15 -14.37 5.69
N LEU A 51 15.16 -14.20 4.85
CA LEU A 51 15.05 -14.56 3.44
C LEU A 51 14.75 -16.05 3.33
N ARG A 52 13.94 -16.43 2.34
CA ARG A 52 13.88 -17.83 1.91
C ARG A 52 15.32 -18.31 1.65
N GLN A 53 15.66 -19.52 2.09
CA GLN A 53 17.00 -20.08 1.89
C GLN A 53 17.18 -20.66 0.48
N ASP A 54 16.06 -20.99 -0.17
CA ASP A 54 15.93 -21.65 -1.46
C ASP A 54 15.52 -20.65 -2.57
N LEU A 55 16.23 -19.52 -2.65
CA LEU A 55 15.94 -18.51 -3.66
C LEU A 55 16.30 -18.99 -5.07
N PRO A 56 15.49 -18.69 -6.09
CA PRO A 56 15.90 -18.87 -7.48
C PRO A 56 17.22 -18.13 -7.77
N PRO A 57 18.10 -18.64 -8.65
CA PRO A 57 19.41 -18.02 -8.93
C PRO A 57 19.36 -16.56 -9.38
N ASN A 58 18.23 -16.12 -9.93
CA ASN A 58 17.99 -14.77 -10.42
C ASN A 58 17.29 -13.84 -9.40
N ALA A 59 16.99 -14.32 -8.20
CA ALA A 59 16.42 -13.49 -7.14
C ALA A 59 17.54 -12.80 -6.36
N HIS A 60 17.52 -11.46 -6.37
CA HIS A 60 18.41 -10.62 -5.57
C HIS A 60 17.60 -9.90 -4.50
N PRO A 61 17.54 -10.43 -3.26
CA PRO A 61 16.74 -9.82 -2.23
C PRO A 61 17.33 -8.52 -1.72
N ILE A 62 16.44 -7.63 -1.28
CA ILE A 62 16.80 -6.41 -0.58
C ILE A 62 16.50 -6.56 0.91
N THR A 63 17.29 -5.90 1.74
CA THR A 63 17.07 -5.81 3.17
C THR A 63 16.62 -4.40 3.50
N LEU A 64 15.51 -4.28 4.23
CA LEU A 64 14.94 -3.02 4.69
C LEU A 64 15.17 -2.87 6.18
N PRO A 65 15.45 -1.64 6.68
CA PRO A 65 15.45 -1.38 8.11
C PRO A 65 14.04 -1.54 8.67
N LYS A 66 13.92 -1.90 9.95
CA LYS A 66 12.61 -2.07 10.61
C LYS A 66 11.73 -0.81 10.50
N MET A 67 12.32 0.38 10.57
CA MET A 67 11.60 1.66 10.46
C MET A 67 10.90 1.85 9.12
N ALA A 68 11.39 1.24 8.03
CA ALA A 68 10.74 1.35 6.72
C ALA A 68 9.31 0.76 6.70
N ILE A 69 9.03 -0.19 7.60
CA ILE A 69 7.67 -0.75 7.76
C ILE A 69 6.75 0.30 8.38
N ASP A 70 7.25 1.03 9.39
CA ASP A 70 6.50 2.08 10.07
C ASP A 70 6.21 3.24 9.08
N ASP A 71 7.21 3.65 8.30
CA ASP A 71 7.08 4.68 7.26
C ASP A 71 6.05 4.28 6.19
N LEU A 72 6.06 3.00 5.78
CA LEU A 72 5.10 2.47 4.81
C LEU A 72 3.65 2.53 5.34
N VAL A 73 3.44 2.22 6.62
CA VAL A 73 2.12 2.30 7.26
C VAL A 73 1.67 3.76 7.34
N VAL A 74 2.54 4.68 7.76
CA VAL A 74 2.25 6.12 7.79
C VAL A 74 1.87 6.65 6.41
N PHE A 75 2.57 6.22 5.36
CA PHE A 75 2.23 6.57 3.98
C PHE A 75 0.83 6.09 3.59
N ALA A 76 0.49 4.84 3.91
CA ALA A 76 -0.82 4.27 3.62
C ALA A 76 -1.96 4.98 4.39
N GLU A 77 -1.73 5.39 5.65
CA GLU A 77 -2.64 6.24 6.41
C GLU A 77 -2.85 7.60 5.73
N GLY A 78 -1.78 8.23 5.27
CA GLY A 78 -1.83 9.48 4.53
C GLY A 78 -2.72 9.39 3.30
N ILE A 79 -2.59 8.32 2.50
CA ILE A 79 -3.45 8.08 1.34
C ILE A 79 -4.92 7.92 1.74
N ARG A 80 -5.19 7.17 2.82
CA ARG A 80 -6.55 6.94 3.32
C ARG A 80 -7.20 8.24 3.80
N ASN A 81 -6.45 9.08 4.52
CA ASN A 81 -6.91 10.38 5.01
C ASN A 81 -7.23 11.33 3.85
N GLN A 82 -6.38 11.38 2.83
CA GLN A 82 -6.61 12.16 1.60
C GLN A 82 -7.85 11.67 0.84
N ALA A 83 -8.08 10.36 0.77
CA ALA A 83 -9.28 9.80 0.15
C ALA A 83 -10.56 10.15 0.93
N GLY A 84 -10.51 10.18 2.27
CA GLY A 84 -11.61 10.63 3.11
C GLY A 84 -11.89 12.13 3.01
N ALA A 85 -10.84 12.96 2.89
CA ALA A 85 -10.97 14.40 2.68
C ALA A 85 -11.58 14.75 1.31
N GLY A 86 -11.26 13.98 0.26
CA GLY A 86 -11.85 14.15 -1.07
C GLY A 86 -13.36 13.83 -1.14
N ALA A 87 -13.91 13.08 -0.18
CA ALA A 87 -15.34 12.78 -0.10
C ALA A 87 -16.17 13.89 0.58
N LYS A 88 -15.54 14.81 1.31
CA LYS A 88 -16.23 15.89 2.04
C LYS A 88 -16.45 17.18 1.23
N ASN A 89 -15.84 17.31 0.06
CA ASN A 89 -15.94 18.51 -0.80
C ASN A 89 -17.00 18.41 -1.91
N GLY A 90 -17.91 17.44 -1.84
CA GLY A 90 -18.91 17.16 -2.90
C GLY A 90 -20.38 17.38 -2.53
N GLN A 91 -20.70 17.93 -1.36
CA GLN A 91 -22.09 18.18 -0.94
C GLN A 91 -22.26 19.66 -0.58
N GLY A 92 -22.80 20.43 -1.51
CA GLY A 92 -23.06 21.85 -1.29
C GLY A 92 -23.53 22.57 -2.56
N ALA A 93 -24.52 22.02 -3.27
CA ALA A 93 -25.22 22.76 -4.32
C ALA A 93 -26.61 22.15 -4.58
N GLU A 94 -27.47 22.10 -3.57
CA GLU A 94 -28.90 21.99 -3.82
C GLU A 94 -29.68 22.74 -2.73
N GLY A 95 -30.49 23.71 -3.16
CA GLY A 95 -31.50 24.35 -2.33
C GLY A 95 -31.31 25.84 -2.08
N ARG A 96 -31.87 26.68 -2.97
CA ARG A 96 -32.79 27.76 -2.58
C ARG A 96 -33.65 28.22 -3.77
N PRO A 97 -34.86 28.74 -3.48
CA PRO A 97 -36.03 28.73 -4.36
C PRO A 97 -35.93 29.67 -5.56
#